data_AF-X1J4C5-F1
#
_entry.id   AF-X1J4C5-F1
#
_cell.length_a   1.000
_cell.length_b   1.000
_cell.length_c   1.000
_cell.angle_alpha   90.00
_cell.angle_beta   90.00
_cell.angle_gamma   90.00
#
_symmetry.space_group_name_H-M   'P 1'
#
loop_
_entity.id
_entity.type
_entity.pdbx_description
1 polymer ?
#
loop_
_entity_poly.entity_id
_entity_poly.type
_entity_poly.pdbx_seq_one_letter_code
_entity_poly.pdbx_strand_id
1 'polypeptide(L)'
;MSEFAFETIEELHRQLARGPIRVRRQQVRRIEALVEGLEPDRLYPYDFLFYRITRYRPREDVRESYPGTRLLPDLLAMLRGLSAGAPADVSDAGERVYCLAEVAESCNVSVRTVRRWRRRGLPAAFYRFGEGRVRMCVRESVLARFVERNADLVDASGRFCRLTPSEQAEIVRRARRTLASGRASPTAVAAHIAEQIRRAPETVRLALLRHDRENPG
;
A
#
# COMPACT_ATOMS: atom_id res chain seq x y z
N MET A 1 -24.18 11.73 11.70
CA MET A 1 -23.10 11.26 12.60
C MET A 1 -21.79 11.47 11.85
N SER A 2 -20.81 12.12 12.48
CA SER A 2 -19.49 12.34 11.86
C SER A 2 -18.82 10.99 11.57
N GLU A 3 -18.12 10.91 10.44
CA GLU A 3 -17.29 9.75 10.09
C GLU A 3 -15.96 9.74 10.86
N PHE A 4 -15.61 10.88 11.46
CA PHE A 4 -14.38 11.08 12.22
C PHE A 4 -14.62 10.87 13.72
N ALA A 5 -13.67 10.22 14.38
CA ALA A 5 -13.63 10.07 15.82
C ALA A 5 -13.12 11.33 16.52
N PHE A 6 -12.28 12.14 15.86
CA PHE A 6 -11.68 13.35 16.40
C PHE A 6 -12.07 14.59 15.59
N GLU A 7 -12.68 15.57 16.25
CA GLU A 7 -13.14 16.81 15.63
C GLU A 7 -11.98 17.61 14.99
N THR A 8 -10.82 17.66 15.65
CA THR A 8 -9.61 18.32 15.15
C THR A 8 -9.10 17.70 13.84
N ILE A 9 -9.25 16.38 13.67
CA ILE A 9 -8.89 15.69 12.43
C ILE A 9 -9.94 15.93 11.33
N GLU A 10 -11.22 16.01 11.69
CA GLU A 10 -12.30 16.40 10.77
C GLU A 10 -12.12 17.84 10.26
N GLU A 11 -11.78 18.78 11.14
CA GLU A 11 -11.48 20.16 10.77
C GLU A 11 -10.27 20.22 9.83
N LEU A 12 -9.18 19.52 10.15
CA LEU A 12 -8.04 19.39 9.25
C LEU A 12 -8.48 18.84 7.88
N HIS A 13 -9.28 17.78 7.84
CA HIS A 13 -9.81 17.25 6.58
C HIS A 13 -10.56 18.30 5.76
N ARG A 14 -11.46 19.07 6.40
CA ARG A 14 -12.24 20.13 5.75
C ARG A 14 -11.34 21.24 5.18
N GLN A 15 -10.28 21.62 5.90
CA GLN A 15 -9.30 22.59 5.42
C GLN A 15 -8.53 22.09 4.21
N LEU A 16 -8.01 20.85 4.27
CA LEU A 16 -7.26 20.25 3.16
C LEU A 16 -8.14 20.07 1.91
N ALA A 17 -9.42 19.73 2.09
CA ALA A 17 -10.36 19.54 0.99
C ALA A 17 -10.58 20.79 0.13
N ARG A 18 -10.39 21.99 0.70
CA ARG A 18 -10.47 23.29 0.01
C ARG A 18 -9.19 23.68 -0.73
N GLY A 19 -8.09 22.95 -0.52
CA GLY A 19 -6.81 23.22 -1.16
C GLY A 19 -6.79 22.91 -2.68
N PRO A 20 -5.80 23.44 -3.42
CA PRO A 20 -5.64 23.17 -4.84
C PRO A 20 -5.54 21.66 -5.14
N ILE A 21 -6.13 21.20 -6.26
CA ILE A 21 -6.14 19.78 -6.68
C ILE A 21 -4.75 19.15 -6.62
N ARG A 22 -3.73 19.84 -7.15
CA ARG A 22 -2.34 19.36 -7.15
C ARG A 22 -1.81 19.10 -5.73
N VAL A 23 -2.12 19.99 -4.79
CA VAL A 23 -1.68 19.87 -3.39
C VAL A 23 -2.42 18.72 -2.71
N ARG A 24 -3.74 18.59 -2.93
CA ARG A 24 -4.54 17.47 -2.39
C ARG A 24 -4.01 16.12 -2.86
N ARG A 25 -3.66 15.97 -4.14
CA ARG A 25 -3.02 14.75 -4.69
C ARG A 25 -1.70 14.41 -3.96
N GLN A 26 -0.89 15.41 -3.60
CA GLN A 26 0.33 15.17 -2.81
C GLN A 26 0.03 14.77 -1.36
N GLN A 27 -0.98 15.39 -0.73
CA GLN A 27 -1.41 15.08 0.62
C GLN A 27 -1.96 13.65 0.72
N VAL A 28 -2.73 13.20 -0.29
CA VAL A 28 -3.18 11.80 -0.42
C VAL A 28 -2.00 10.83 -0.32
N ARG A 29 -0.93 11.03 -1.11
CA ARG A 29 0.28 10.18 -1.04
C ARG A 29 0.96 10.20 0.33
N ARG A 30 0.94 11.34 1.03
CA ARG A 30 1.52 11.47 2.38
C ARG A 30 0.67 10.77 3.43
N ILE A 31 -0.66 10.84 3.31
CA ILE A 31 -1.59 10.13 4.19
C ILE A 31 -1.44 8.61 3.98
N GLU A 32 -1.31 8.13 2.74
CA GLU A 32 -1.02 6.71 2.47
C GLU A 32 0.24 6.25 3.23
N ALA A 33 1.34 6.99 3.10
CA ALA A 33 2.59 6.67 3.80
C ALA A 33 2.48 6.78 5.32
N LEU A 34 1.64 7.69 5.83
CA LEU A 34 1.36 7.84 7.26
C LEU A 34 0.56 6.65 7.80
N VAL A 35 -0.47 6.21 7.07
CA VAL A 35 -1.29 5.03 7.42
C VAL A 35 -0.43 3.78 7.41
N GLU A 36 0.44 3.61 6.39
CA GLU A 36 1.37 2.48 6.33
C GLU A 36 2.22 2.40 7.61
N GLY A 37 2.80 3.52 8.05
CA GLY A 37 3.70 3.59 9.21
C GLY A 37 3.01 3.80 10.55
N LEU A 38 1.70 3.60 10.64
CA LEU A 38 0.94 3.81 11.87
C LEU A 38 1.07 2.59 12.79
N GLU A 39 1.47 2.83 14.04
CA GLU A 39 1.58 1.83 15.09
C GLU A 39 0.34 1.95 16.01
N PRO A 40 -0.43 0.86 16.22
CA PRO A 40 -1.69 0.89 16.98
C PRO A 40 -1.57 1.50 18.39
N ASP A 41 -0.52 1.12 19.12
CA ASP A 41 -0.35 1.45 20.55
C ASP A 41 0.43 2.76 20.77
N ARG A 42 0.81 3.44 19.69
CA ARG A 42 1.57 4.68 19.75
C ARG A 42 0.63 5.89 19.79
N LEU A 43 1.02 6.90 20.56
CA LEU A 43 0.38 8.22 20.56
C LEU A 43 1.01 9.12 19.49
N TYR A 44 0.17 9.79 18.71
CA TYR A 44 0.56 10.69 17.65
C TYR A 44 0.11 12.12 17.96
N PRO A 45 1.05 13.05 18.24
CA PRO A 45 0.71 14.45 18.43
C PRO A 45 0.12 15.09 17.18
N TYR A 46 -0.81 16.03 17.35
CA TYR A 46 -1.44 16.75 16.23
C TYR A 46 -0.39 17.41 15.33
N ASP A 47 0.59 18.11 15.89
CA ASP A 47 1.64 18.79 15.12
C ASP A 47 2.44 17.84 14.23
N PHE A 48 2.69 16.62 14.71
CA PHE A 48 3.34 15.58 13.92
C PHE A 48 2.46 15.18 12.74
N LEU A 49 1.17 14.93 12.96
CA LEU A 49 0.23 14.55 11.90
C LEU A 49 0.07 15.67 10.88
N PHE A 50 -0.14 16.89 11.34
CA PHE A 50 -0.24 18.08 10.52
C PHE A 50 1.00 18.23 9.65
N TYR A 51 2.20 18.18 10.23
CA TYR A 51 3.45 18.27 9.46
C TYR A 51 3.62 17.12 8.47
N ARG A 52 3.32 15.87 8.85
CA ARG A 52 3.46 14.73 7.94
C ARG A 52 2.55 14.84 6.72
N ILE A 53 1.35 15.39 6.88
CA ILE A 53 0.37 15.56 5.81
C ILE A 53 0.66 16.82 4.98
N THR A 54 0.85 17.97 5.63
CA THR A 54 0.91 19.28 4.96
C THR A 54 2.33 19.69 4.58
N ARG A 55 3.35 19.23 5.32
CA ARG A 55 4.75 19.71 5.31
C ARG A 55 4.95 21.13 5.87
N TYR A 56 3.92 21.68 6.49
CA TYR A 56 3.99 22.92 7.25
C TYR A 56 3.95 22.62 8.74
N ARG A 57 4.47 23.53 9.56
CA ARG A 57 4.20 23.49 11.00
C ARG A 57 2.92 24.27 11.28
N PRO A 58 2.04 23.76 12.17
CA PRO A 58 0.88 24.51 12.58
C PRO A 58 1.33 25.80 13.29
N ARG A 59 0.54 26.87 13.12
CA ARG A 59 0.78 28.13 13.83
C ARG A 59 0.20 28.10 15.25
N GLU A 60 -0.82 27.29 15.45
CA GLU A 60 -1.50 27.09 16.73
C GLU A 60 -0.82 25.96 17.49
N ASP A 61 -0.64 26.15 18.81
CA ASP A 61 -0.11 25.12 19.72
C ASP A 61 -1.27 24.19 20.14
N VAL A 62 -1.60 23.23 19.28
CA VAL A 62 -2.65 22.23 19.55
C VAL A 62 -2.03 21.04 20.28
N ARG A 63 -2.23 20.99 21.60
CA ARG A 63 -1.67 19.96 22.48
C ARG A 63 -2.51 18.68 22.55
N GLU A 64 -2.94 18.19 21.41
CA GLU A 64 -3.67 16.93 21.29
C GLU A 64 -2.76 15.79 20.81
N SER A 65 -3.03 14.58 21.29
CA SER A 65 -2.37 13.36 20.83
C SER A 65 -3.37 12.23 20.71
N TYR A 66 -3.25 11.45 19.64
CA TYR A 66 -4.23 10.45 19.27
C TYR A 66 -3.61 9.05 19.29
N PRO A 67 -4.26 8.05 19.94
CA PRO A 67 -3.87 6.66 19.82
C PRO A 67 -4.00 6.17 18.37
N GLY A 68 -2.97 5.50 17.86
CA GLY A 68 -2.94 4.99 16.48
C GLY A 68 -4.17 4.14 16.12
N THR A 69 -4.62 3.27 17.03
CA THR A 69 -5.86 2.49 16.87
C THR A 69 -7.09 3.32 16.55
N ARG A 70 -7.27 4.47 17.22
CA ARG A 70 -8.41 5.36 17.04
C ARG A 70 -8.22 6.36 15.92
N LEU A 71 -6.96 6.68 15.59
CA LEU A 71 -6.60 7.60 14.52
C LEU A 71 -6.73 6.97 13.13
N LEU A 72 -6.52 5.65 13.02
CA LEU A 72 -6.54 4.94 11.75
C LEU A 72 -7.86 5.13 10.95
N PRO A 73 -9.06 4.94 11.53
CA PRO A 73 -10.31 5.19 10.82
C PRO A 73 -10.41 6.60 10.24
N ASP A 74 -10.01 7.62 11.01
CA ASP A 74 -10.05 9.03 10.61
C ASP A 74 -9.08 9.31 9.45
N LEU A 75 -7.86 8.76 9.50
CA LEU A 75 -6.91 8.89 8.39
C LEU A 75 -7.41 8.20 7.11
N LEU A 76 -8.06 7.04 7.24
CA LEU A 76 -8.67 6.35 6.10
C LEU A 76 -9.88 7.11 5.53
N ALA A 77 -10.69 7.74 6.38
CA ALA A 77 -11.78 8.61 5.98
C ALA A 77 -11.25 9.85 5.24
N MET A 78 -10.23 10.50 5.80
CA MET A 78 -9.54 11.64 5.19
C MET A 78 -8.94 11.28 3.83
N LEU A 79 -8.22 10.15 3.75
CA LEU A 79 -7.65 9.64 2.49
C LEU A 79 -8.72 9.45 1.42
N ARG A 80 -9.85 8.83 1.82
CA ARG A 80 -10.98 8.59 0.92
C ARG A 80 -11.59 9.90 0.43
N GLY A 81 -11.88 10.84 1.32
CA GLY A 81 -12.51 12.11 0.98
C GLY A 81 -11.63 12.97 0.07
N LEU A 82 -10.35 13.11 0.41
CA LEU A 82 -9.40 13.91 -0.37
C LEU A 82 -9.14 13.31 -1.76
N SER A 83 -8.98 11.98 -1.85
CA SER A 83 -8.78 11.33 -3.14
C SER A 83 -10.05 11.34 -4.00
N ALA A 84 -11.24 11.22 -3.40
CA ALA A 84 -12.51 11.34 -4.14
C ALA A 84 -12.68 12.74 -4.78
N GLY A 85 -12.32 13.80 -4.04
CA GLY A 85 -12.40 15.17 -4.52
C GLY A 85 -11.28 15.59 -5.49
N ALA A 86 -10.21 14.78 -5.59
CA ALA A 86 -9.05 15.05 -6.43
C ALA A 86 -8.39 13.74 -6.94
N PRO A 87 -9.13 12.89 -7.68
CA PRO A 87 -8.61 11.60 -8.09
C PRO A 87 -7.39 11.78 -8.99
N ALA A 88 -6.33 11.02 -8.73
CA ALA A 88 -5.15 11.01 -9.58
C ALA A 88 -5.44 10.20 -10.86
N ASP A 89 -4.87 10.61 -11.98
CA ASP A 89 -4.95 9.81 -13.20
C ASP A 89 -4.07 8.57 -13.02
N VAL A 90 -4.53 7.41 -13.51
CA VAL A 90 -3.78 6.15 -13.36
C VAL A 90 -2.40 6.26 -14.01
N SER A 91 -2.28 7.01 -15.10
CA SER A 91 -0.99 7.34 -15.74
C SER A 91 -0.02 8.09 -14.83
N ASP A 92 -0.53 8.91 -13.90
CA ASP A 92 0.28 9.72 -12.99
C ASP A 92 0.77 8.93 -11.77
N ALA A 93 0.31 7.69 -11.60
CA ALA A 93 0.72 6.84 -10.48
C ALA A 93 2.19 6.45 -10.57
N GLY A 94 2.75 6.30 -11.79
CA GLY A 94 4.14 5.89 -12.01
C GLY A 94 4.42 4.42 -11.67
N GLU A 95 3.39 3.67 -11.28
CA GLU A 95 3.41 2.25 -10.95
C GLU A 95 2.04 1.64 -11.23
N ARG A 96 1.95 0.30 -11.20
CA ARG A 96 0.67 -0.38 -11.38
C ARG A 96 -0.28 -0.06 -10.22
N VAL A 97 -1.54 0.13 -10.56
CA VAL A 97 -2.62 0.35 -9.58
C VAL A 97 -3.63 -0.79 -9.72
N TYR A 98 -3.95 -1.43 -8.61
CA TYR A 98 -4.92 -2.53 -8.52
C TYR A 98 -6.21 -2.04 -7.90
N CYS A 99 -7.32 -2.10 -8.62
CA CYS A 99 -8.63 -1.88 -8.04
C CYS A 99 -9.04 -3.08 -7.17
N LEU A 100 -10.02 -2.90 -6.29
CA LEU A 100 -10.27 -3.88 -5.22
C LEU A 100 -10.55 -5.32 -5.73
N ALA A 101 -11.17 -5.46 -6.89
CA ALA A 101 -11.37 -6.76 -7.54
C ALA A 101 -10.06 -7.38 -8.04
N GLU A 102 -9.15 -6.56 -8.58
CA GLU A 102 -7.84 -7.01 -9.04
C GLU A 102 -6.90 -7.33 -7.87
N VAL A 103 -7.03 -6.63 -6.74
CA VAL A 103 -6.35 -7.02 -5.48
C VAL A 103 -6.87 -8.37 -5.00
N ALA A 104 -8.19 -8.58 -5.07
CA ALA A 104 -8.81 -9.84 -4.67
C ALA A 104 -8.33 -11.00 -5.53
N GLU A 105 -8.33 -10.83 -6.85
CA GLU A 105 -7.81 -11.81 -7.80
C GLU A 105 -6.30 -12.04 -7.60
N SER A 106 -5.51 -10.96 -7.50
CA SER A 106 -4.06 -11.08 -7.37
C SER A 106 -3.69 -11.81 -6.09
N CYS A 107 -4.40 -11.56 -4.99
CA CYS A 107 -4.18 -12.19 -3.68
C CYS A 107 -4.99 -13.46 -3.41
N ASN A 108 -5.72 -13.99 -4.41
CA ASN A 108 -6.57 -15.16 -4.25
C ASN A 108 -7.48 -15.07 -3.00
N VAL A 109 -8.07 -13.91 -2.78
CA VAL A 109 -9.01 -13.62 -1.68
C VAL A 109 -10.33 -13.11 -2.21
N SER A 110 -11.37 -13.16 -1.38
CA SER A 110 -12.62 -12.47 -1.71
C SER A 110 -12.46 -10.95 -1.62
N VAL A 111 -13.25 -10.20 -2.40
CA VAL A 111 -13.36 -8.73 -2.28
C VAL A 111 -13.77 -8.31 -0.86
N ARG A 112 -14.54 -9.14 -0.15
CA ARG A 112 -14.89 -8.92 1.27
C ARG A 112 -13.65 -8.89 2.17
N THR A 113 -12.67 -9.74 1.89
CA THR A 113 -11.38 -9.77 2.61
C THR A 113 -10.57 -8.51 2.33
N VAL A 114 -10.48 -8.07 1.08
CA VAL A 114 -9.81 -6.80 0.73
C VAL A 114 -10.49 -5.61 1.43
N ARG A 115 -11.83 -5.58 1.48
CA ARG A 115 -12.58 -4.56 2.24
C ARG A 115 -12.25 -4.61 3.75
N ARG A 116 -12.03 -5.80 4.31
CA ARG A 116 -11.58 -5.96 5.71
C ARG A 116 -10.14 -5.46 5.90
N TRP A 117 -9.24 -5.73 4.96
CA TRP A 117 -7.86 -5.20 4.98
C TRP A 117 -7.85 -3.68 4.97
N ARG A 118 -8.73 -3.04 4.18
CA ARG A 118 -8.86 -1.58 4.19
C ARG A 118 -9.22 -1.03 5.57
N ARG A 119 -10.15 -1.67 6.29
CA ARG A 119 -10.49 -1.28 7.67
C ARG A 119 -9.35 -1.52 8.66
N ARG A 120 -8.37 -2.35 8.30
CA ARG A 120 -7.15 -2.64 9.07
C ARG A 120 -5.94 -1.83 8.61
N GLY A 121 -6.12 -0.85 7.72
CA GLY A 121 -5.06 0.04 7.30
C GLY A 121 -4.39 -0.29 5.97
N LEU A 122 -5.03 -1.06 5.08
CA LEU A 122 -4.65 -1.06 3.66
C LEU A 122 -5.12 0.27 3.03
N PRO A 123 -4.20 1.20 2.70
CA PRO A 123 -4.58 2.48 2.10
C PRO A 123 -5.12 2.25 0.70
N ALA A 124 -6.25 2.88 0.38
CA ALA A 124 -6.82 2.87 -0.96
C ALA A 124 -7.31 4.27 -1.30
N ALA A 125 -7.01 4.71 -2.51
CA ALA A 125 -7.36 6.03 -3.02
C ALA A 125 -8.18 5.92 -4.31
N PHE A 126 -8.87 6.99 -4.66
CA PHE A 126 -9.56 7.08 -5.93
C PHE A 126 -8.63 7.47 -7.07
N TYR A 127 -8.72 6.72 -8.17
CA TYR A 127 -7.98 6.94 -9.40
C TYR A 127 -8.94 7.09 -10.58
N ARG A 128 -8.57 7.97 -11.52
CA ARG A 128 -9.29 8.21 -12.77
C ARG A 128 -8.65 7.42 -13.91
N PHE A 129 -9.48 6.68 -14.64
CA PHE A 129 -9.11 5.94 -15.84
C PHE A 129 -9.46 6.75 -17.08
N GLY A 130 -8.86 6.42 -18.24
CA GLY A 130 -8.99 7.20 -19.49
C GLY A 130 -10.43 7.49 -19.94
N GLU A 131 -11.39 6.63 -19.59
CA GLU A 131 -12.82 6.83 -19.85
C GLU A 131 -13.51 7.78 -18.85
N GLY A 132 -12.76 8.50 -18.02
CA GLY A 132 -13.29 9.34 -16.93
C GLY A 132 -13.82 8.56 -15.72
N ARG A 133 -13.86 7.23 -15.80
CA ARG A 133 -14.29 6.35 -14.70
C ARG A 133 -13.37 6.47 -13.51
N VAL A 134 -13.93 6.77 -12.35
CA VAL A 134 -13.21 6.86 -11.07
C VAL A 134 -13.43 5.59 -10.27
N ARG A 135 -12.34 4.94 -9.84
CA ARG A 135 -12.39 3.69 -9.07
C ARG A 135 -11.46 3.77 -7.87
N MET A 136 -11.82 3.06 -6.81
CA MET A 136 -10.98 2.94 -5.63
C MET A 136 -9.99 1.81 -5.81
N CYS A 137 -8.71 2.16 -5.76
CA CYS A 137 -7.62 1.26 -6.11
C CYS A 137 -6.42 1.49 -5.19
N VAL A 138 -5.48 0.56 -5.23
CA VAL A 138 -4.31 0.45 -4.35
C VAL A 138 -3.08 0.39 -5.23
N ARG A 139 -2.08 1.20 -4.94
CA ARG A 139 -0.78 1.14 -5.63
C ARG A 139 -0.08 -0.18 -5.32
N GLU A 140 0.62 -0.71 -6.31
CA GLU A 140 1.36 -1.97 -6.17
C GLU A 140 2.33 -1.97 -4.99
N SER A 141 3.16 -0.93 -4.85
CA SER A 141 4.10 -0.79 -3.75
C SER A 141 3.42 -0.76 -2.37
N VAL A 142 2.24 -0.15 -2.28
CA VAL A 142 1.44 -0.07 -1.06
C VAL A 142 0.87 -1.45 -0.71
N LEU A 143 0.32 -2.15 -1.70
CA LEU A 143 -0.19 -3.51 -1.52
C LEU A 143 0.91 -4.45 -1.05
N ALA A 144 2.08 -4.41 -1.70
CA ALA A 144 3.23 -5.25 -1.35
C ALA A 144 3.64 -5.04 0.12
N ARG A 145 3.83 -3.78 0.54
CA ARG A 145 4.20 -3.44 1.92
C ARG A 145 3.14 -3.85 2.93
N PHE A 146 1.86 -3.70 2.59
CA PHE A 146 0.78 -4.13 3.46
C PHE A 146 0.82 -5.64 3.66
N VAL A 147 0.95 -6.42 2.59
CA VAL A 147 1.05 -7.89 2.65
C VAL A 147 2.28 -8.32 3.45
N GLU A 148 3.43 -7.68 3.25
CA GLU A 148 4.67 -7.97 3.98
C GLU A 148 4.52 -7.72 5.50
N ARG A 149 3.97 -6.56 5.88
CA ARG A 149 3.80 -6.19 7.31
C ARG A 149 2.71 -6.98 8.01
N ASN A 150 1.73 -7.47 7.26
CA ASN A 150 0.57 -8.16 7.80
C ASN A 150 0.61 -9.65 7.45
N ALA A 151 1.78 -10.23 7.19
CA ALA A 151 1.93 -11.63 6.77
C ALA A 151 1.11 -12.60 7.63
N ASP A 152 1.10 -12.41 8.95
CA ASP A 152 0.35 -13.25 9.90
C ASP A 152 -1.17 -13.05 9.80
N LEU A 153 -1.63 -11.83 9.49
CA LEU A 153 -3.05 -11.52 9.24
C LEU A 153 -3.50 -11.93 7.84
N VAL A 154 -2.53 -12.14 6.95
CA VAL A 154 -2.71 -12.47 5.55
C VAL A 154 -2.51 -13.98 5.33
N ASP A 155 -2.01 -14.76 6.29
CA ASP A 155 -2.06 -16.23 6.32
C ASP A 155 -3.52 -16.70 6.49
N ALA A 156 -4.19 -17.39 5.57
CA ALA A 156 -3.78 -18.38 4.57
C ALA A 156 -3.87 -17.91 3.10
N SER A 157 -3.91 -16.60 2.85
CA SER A 157 -4.19 -16.03 1.52
C SER A 157 -3.03 -15.26 0.87
N GLY A 158 -2.09 -14.71 1.65
CA GLY A 158 -0.97 -13.89 1.14
C GLY A 158 0.14 -14.67 0.47
N ARG A 159 0.32 -15.94 0.87
CA ARG A 159 1.19 -16.87 0.15
C ARG A 159 0.80 -16.97 -1.33
N PHE A 160 -0.47 -16.69 -1.65
CA PHE A 160 -1.04 -16.73 -2.99
C PHE A 160 -1.10 -15.36 -3.71
N CYS A 161 -0.65 -14.25 -3.10
CA CYS A 161 -0.54 -13.01 -3.87
C CYS A 161 0.41 -13.19 -5.05
N ARG A 162 -0.08 -12.99 -6.28
CA ARG A 162 0.74 -12.92 -7.49
C ARG A 162 1.94 -12.04 -7.19
N LEU A 163 3.11 -12.50 -7.59
CA LEU A 163 4.35 -11.75 -7.46
C LEU A 163 4.16 -10.39 -8.13
N THR A 164 4.39 -9.34 -7.36
CA THR A 164 4.51 -7.99 -7.90
C THR A 164 5.72 -7.94 -8.86
N PRO A 165 5.70 -7.16 -9.95
CA PRO A 165 6.89 -6.86 -10.74
C PRO A 165 8.16 -6.55 -9.95
N SER A 166 8.06 -5.87 -8.80
CA SER A 166 9.22 -5.63 -7.93
C SER A 166 9.71 -6.91 -7.24
N GLU A 167 8.81 -7.77 -6.74
CA GLU A 167 9.17 -9.10 -6.23
C GLU A 167 9.73 -9.99 -7.33
N GLN A 168 9.16 -9.96 -8.54
CA GLN A 168 9.68 -10.70 -9.69
C GLN A 168 11.09 -10.23 -10.06
N ALA A 169 11.32 -8.91 -10.12
CA ALA A 169 12.65 -8.35 -10.36
C ALA A 169 13.63 -8.71 -9.24
N GLU A 170 13.17 -8.74 -7.98
CA GLU A 170 14.00 -9.14 -6.85
C GLU A 170 14.36 -10.63 -6.87
N ILE A 171 13.39 -11.50 -7.22
CA ILE A 171 13.61 -12.93 -7.42
C ILE A 171 14.68 -13.15 -8.48
N VAL A 172 14.56 -12.48 -9.64
CA VAL A 172 15.53 -12.58 -10.74
C VAL A 172 16.91 -12.05 -10.31
N ARG A 173 16.95 -10.88 -9.65
CA ARG A 173 18.20 -10.26 -9.18
C ARG A 173 18.93 -11.14 -8.16
N ARG A 174 18.19 -11.81 -7.26
CA ARG A 174 18.75 -12.75 -6.29
C ARG A 174 19.20 -14.04 -6.96
N ALA A 175 18.39 -14.61 -7.84
CA ALA A 175 18.75 -15.82 -8.58
C ALA A 175 20.04 -15.64 -9.38
N ARG A 176 20.21 -14.51 -10.08
CA ARG A 176 21.45 -14.18 -10.79
C ARG A 176 22.66 -14.13 -9.86
N ARG A 177 22.55 -13.51 -8.67
CA ARG A 177 23.64 -13.46 -7.67
C ARG A 177 23.99 -14.84 -7.13
N THR A 178 22.99 -15.65 -6.80
CA THR A 178 23.21 -16.99 -6.24
C THR A 178 23.79 -17.95 -7.28
N LEU A 179 23.32 -17.89 -8.53
CA LEU A 179 23.88 -18.70 -9.62
C LEU A 179 25.32 -18.29 -9.98
N ALA A 180 25.64 -16.99 -9.93
CA ALA A 180 27.02 -16.50 -10.15
C ALA A 180 28.04 -17.00 -9.10
N SER A 181 27.57 -17.41 -7.91
CA SER A 181 28.42 -17.99 -6.85
C SER A 181 28.70 -19.49 -7.03
N GLY A 182 28.08 -20.15 -8.03
CA GLY A 182 28.57 -21.40 -8.63
C GLY A 182 28.28 -22.73 -7.93
N ARG A 183 27.34 -22.85 -6.97
CA ARG A 183 27.12 -24.12 -6.24
C ARG A 183 25.69 -24.54 -5.90
N ALA A 184 24.66 -23.93 -6.48
CA ALA A 184 23.27 -24.26 -6.13
C ALA A 184 22.45 -24.75 -7.33
N SER A 185 21.72 -25.86 -7.16
CA SER A 185 20.73 -26.33 -8.14
C SER A 185 19.58 -25.32 -8.26
N PRO A 186 18.91 -25.20 -9.42
CA PRO A 186 17.78 -24.27 -9.59
C PRO A 186 16.69 -24.43 -8.51
N THR A 187 16.45 -25.67 -8.07
CA THR A 187 15.51 -25.99 -6.99
C THR A 187 16.00 -25.46 -5.63
N ALA A 188 17.29 -25.61 -5.32
CA ALA A 188 17.88 -25.06 -4.10
C ALA A 188 17.90 -23.52 -4.11
N VAL A 189 18.15 -22.91 -5.27
CA VAL A 189 18.07 -21.45 -5.45
C VAL A 189 16.63 -20.97 -5.23
N ALA A 190 15.64 -21.63 -5.82
CA ALA A 190 14.24 -21.28 -5.65
C ALA A 190 13.77 -21.42 -4.19
N ALA A 191 14.15 -22.51 -3.51
CA ALA A 191 13.84 -22.71 -2.08
C ALA A 191 14.51 -21.66 -1.19
N HIS A 192 15.79 -21.37 -1.43
CA HIS A 192 16.54 -20.37 -0.66
C HIS A 192 15.97 -18.96 -0.84
N ILE A 193 15.62 -18.58 -2.07
CA ILE A 193 14.97 -17.28 -2.34
C ILE A 193 13.59 -17.25 -1.68
N ALA A 194 12.81 -18.33 -1.82
CA ALA A 194 11.48 -18.44 -1.25
C ALA A 194 11.44 -18.24 0.26
N GLU A 195 12.39 -18.80 1.01
CA GLU A 195 12.55 -18.54 2.45
C GLU A 195 12.82 -17.06 2.73
N GLN A 196 13.69 -16.43 1.94
CA GLN A 196 14.07 -15.03 2.14
C GLN A 196 12.93 -14.03 1.85
N ILE A 197 12.08 -14.34 0.87
CA ILE A 197 10.94 -13.48 0.48
C ILE A 197 9.60 -13.99 1.04
N ARG A 198 9.63 -15.01 1.89
CA ARG A 198 8.46 -15.68 2.50
C ARG A 198 7.40 -16.08 1.47
N ARG A 199 7.83 -16.63 0.33
CA ARG A 199 6.94 -17.16 -0.72
C ARG A 199 7.03 -18.68 -0.79
N ALA A 200 6.09 -19.32 -1.48
CA ALA A 200 6.20 -20.74 -1.76
C ALA A 200 7.35 -20.99 -2.75
N PRO A 201 8.20 -22.03 -2.55
CA PRO A 201 9.26 -22.38 -3.49
C PRO A 201 8.77 -22.54 -4.93
N GLU A 202 7.58 -23.09 -5.11
CA GLU A 202 6.98 -23.27 -6.44
C GLU A 202 6.62 -21.93 -7.12
N THR A 203 6.17 -20.93 -6.35
CA THR A 203 5.90 -19.58 -6.87
C THR A 203 7.17 -18.92 -7.40
N VAL A 204 8.28 -19.06 -6.66
CA VAL A 204 9.59 -18.56 -7.08
C VAL A 204 10.09 -19.33 -8.31
N ARG A 205 9.94 -20.65 -8.33
CA ARG A 205 10.34 -21.50 -9.47
C ARG A 205 9.59 -21.13 -10.75
N LEU A 206 8.27 -20.93 -10.67
CA LEU A 206 7.45 -20.50 -11.81
C LEU A 206 7.82 -19.10 -12.29
N ALA A 207 8.19 -18.19 -11.38
CA ALA A 207 8.64 -16.86 -11.73
C ALA A 207 9.96 -16.86 -12.48
N LEU A 208 10.92 -17.68 -12.04
CA LEU A 208 12.20 -17.87 -12.71
C LEU A 208 12.02 -18.51 -14.09
N LEU A 209 11.24 -19.60 -14.17
CA LEU A 209 10.92 -20.26 -15.45
C LEU A 209 10.24 -19.31 -16.43
N ARG A 210 9.32 -18.47 -15.95
CA ARG A 210 8.66 -17.46 -16.78
C ARG A 210 9.67 -16.41 -17.26
N HIS A 211 10.55 -15.94 -16.38
CA HIS A 211 11.59 -14.99 -16.75
C HIS A 211 12.56 -15.55 -17.78
N ASP A 212 13.00 -16.81 -17.62
CA ASP A 212 13.91 -17.50 -18.56
C ASP A 212 13.26 -17.72 -19.93
N ARG A 213 11.95 -18.00 -19.97
CA ARG A 213 11.17 -18.06 -21.23
C ARG A 213 11.03 -16.70 -21.91
N GLU A 214 10.81 -15.65 -21.12
CA GLU A 214 10.65 -14.27 -21.61
C GLU A 214 12.00 -13.62 -21.96
N ASN A 215 13.12 -14.14 -21.44
CA ASN A 215 14.49 -13.64 -21.65
C ASN A 215 15.46 -14.82 -21.84
N PRO A 216 15.47 -15.47 -23.03
CA PRO A 216 16.45 -16.52 -23.31
C PRO A 216 17.85 -15.89 -23.41
N GLY A 217 18.69 -16.10 -22.40
CA GLY A 217 20.06 -15.57 -22.34
C GLY A 217 20.78 -15.88 -21.04
#